data_AF-A0A957S256-F1
#
_entry.id   AF-A0A957S256-F1
#
_cell.length_a   1.000
_cell.length_b   1.000
_cell.length_c   1.000
_cell.angle_alpha   90.00
_cell.angle_beta   90.00
_cell.angle_gamma   90.00
#
_symmetry.space_group_name_H-M   'P 1'
#
loop_
_entity.id
_entity.type
_entity.pdbx_description
1 polymer ?
#
loop_
_entity_poly.entity_id
_entity_poly.type
_entity_poly.pdbx_seq_one_letter_code
_entity_poly.pdbx_strand_id
1 'polypeptide(L)'
;MTIDFGLVLPAGPPKGALDRWRDDLDAVLPVVASRFRSLWMTDHFFWDDAPTFEAWTVLAYAAARWPQFELGPIVLGQSYRNPALLAK
;
A
#
# COMPACT_ATOMS: atom_id res chain seq x y z
N MET A 1 -21.69 -14.30 10.14
CA MET A 1 -20.91 -13.16 9.64
C MET A 1 -19.46 -13.51 9.88
N THR A 2 -18.65 -13.65 8.83
CA THR A 2 -17.22 -13.95 8.95
C THR A 2 -16.44 -12.65 9.16
N ILE A 3 -15.37 -12.71 9.97
CA ILE A 3 -14.45 -11.59 10.17
C ILE A 3 -13.22 -11.85 9.30
N ASP A 4 -12.83 -10.86 8.51
CA ASP A 4 -11.60 -10.86 7.72
C ASP A 4 -10.60 -9.83 8.26
N PHE A 5 -9.33 -10.02 7.96
CA PHE A 5 -8.24 -9.13 8.35
C PHE A 5 -7.52 -8.54 7.14
N GLY A 6 -7.01 -7.33 7.29
CA GLY A 6 -6.15 -6.66 6.31
C GLY A 6 -4.80 -6.25 6.90
N LEU A 7 -3.81 -6.04 6.05
CA LEU A 7 -2.48 -5.57 6.43
C LEU A 7 -2.25 -4.15 5.93
N VAL A 8 -1.71 -3.29 6.78
CA VAL A 8 -1.21 -1.98 6.37
C VAL A 8 0.21 -2.15 5.84
N LEU A 9 0.44 -1.70 4.61
CA LEU A 9 1.75 -1.69 3.99
C LEU A 9 2.63 -0.61 4.61
N PRO A 10 3.95 -0.83 4.70
CA PRO A 10 4.88 0.23 5.06
C PRO A 10 4.76 1.40 4.08
N ALA A 11 4.72 2.63 4.58
CA ALA A 11 4.55 3.83 3.76
C ALA A 11 5.69 4.07 2.77
N GLY A 12 6.84 3.44 2.98
CA GLY A 12 8.00 3.51 2.10
C GLY A 12 9.14 2.62 2.62
N PRO A 13 10.28 2.62 1.91
CA PRO A 13 11.46 1.85 2.31
C PRO A 13 12.19 2.54 3.47
N PRO A 14 13.01 1.79 4.22
CA PRO A 14 14.00 2.42 5.08
C PRO A 14 14.93 3.34 4.27
N LYS A 15 15.36 4.44 4.88
CA LYS A 15 16.27 5.41 4.26
C LYS A 15 17.56 4.72 3.79
N GLY A 16 17.88 4.89 2.51
CA GLY A 16 19.06 4.29 1.89
C GLY A 16 18.91 2.82 1.46
N ALA A 17 17.73 2.21 1.61
CA ALA A 17 17.49 0.80 1.27
C ALA A 17 16.20 0.62 0.43
N LEU A 18 16.17 1.25 -0.75
CA LEU A 18 14.98 1.31 -1.62
C LEU A 18 14.38 -0.07 -1.93
N ASP A 19 15.21 -1.03 -2.33
CA ASP A 19 14.75 -2.37 -2.74
C ASP A 19 14.13 -3.17 -1.59
N ARG A 20 14.51 -2.87 -0.35
CA ARG A 20 14.10 -3.64 0.83
C ARG A 20 12.58 -3.65 1.02
N TRP A 21 11.88 -2.57 0.64
CA TRP A 21 10.42 -2.54 0.73
C TRP A 21 9.77 -3.64 -0.12
N ARG A 22 10.24 -3.81 -1.36
CA ARG A 22 9.72 -4.86 -2.26
C ARG A 22 10.14 -6.22 -1.75
N ASP A 23 11.43 -6.38 -1.44
CA ASP A 23 12.01 -7.68 -1.13
C ASP A 23 11.40 -8.26 0.17
N ASP A 24 11.16 -7.43 1.18
CA ASP A 24 10.49 -7.83 2.42
C ASP A 24 9.02 -8.24 2.16
N LEU A 25 8.29 -7.50 1.31
CA LEU A 25 6.90 -7.84 0.97
C LEU A 25 6.81 -9.12 0.13
N ASP A 26 7.73 -9.33 -0.81
CA ASP A 26 7.81 -10.58 -1.60
C ASP A 26 8.09 -11.80 -0.73
N ALA A 27 8.85 -11.63 0.36
CA ALA A 27 9.10 -12.71 1.31
C ALA A 27 7.88 -12.97 2.22
N VAL A 28 7.21 -11.93 2.69
CA VAL A 28 6.17 -12.04 3.73
C VAL A 28 4.79 -12.37 3.15
N LEU A 29 4.37 -11.68 2.08
CA LEU A 29 2.99 -11.77 1.58
C LEU A 29 2.57 -13.19 1.16
N PRO A 30 3.41 -14.00 0.49
CA PRO A 30 3.05 -15.39 0.15
C PRO A 30 2.76 -16.26 1.39
N VAL A 31 3.44 -15.99 2.51
CA VAL A 31 3.30 -16.77 3.75
C VAL A 31 1.99 -16.42 4.48
N VAL A 32 1.53 -15.17 4.38
CA VAL A 32 0.37 -14.67 5.12
C VAL A 32 -0.91 -14.56 4.27
N ALA A 33 -0.83 -14.78 2.96
CA ALA A 33 -1.94 -14.59 2.03
C ALA A 33 -3.21 -15.40 2.37
N SER A 34 -3.10 -16.54 3.07
CA SER A 34 -4.26 -17.33 3.50
C SER A 34 -4.98 -16.78 4.73
N ARG A 35 -4.39 -15.80 5.42
CA ARG A 35 -4.91 -15.23 6.68
C ARG A 35 -5.37 -13.78 6.55
N PHE A 36 -5.01 -13.10 5.47
CA PHE A 36 -5.35 -11.71 5.22
C PHE A 36 -5.96 -11.55 3.84
N ARG A 37 -7.06 -10.80 3.78
CA ARG A 37 -7.84 -10.58 2.57
C ARG A 37 -7.39 -9.35 1.79
N SER A 38 -6.89 -8.33 2.49
CA SER A 38 -6.64 -7.01 1.91
C SER A 38 -5.31 -6.39 2.32
N LEU A 39 -4.77 -5.53 1.46
CA LEU A 39 -3.62 -4.67 1.72
C LEU A 39 -4.03 -3.19 1.67
N TRP A 40 -3.49 -2.40 2.57
CA TRP A 40 -3.88 -1.01 2.75
C TRP A 40 -2.66 -0.09 2.73
N MET A 41 -2.71 0.99 1.95
CA MET A 41 -1.61 1.96 1.83
C MET A 41 -2.00 3.31 2.40
N THR A 42 -1.17 3.88 3.28
CA THR A 42 -1.41 5.24 3.77
C THR A 42 -1.12 6.29 2.70
N ASP A 43 -1.96 7.32 2.57
CA ASP A 43 -1.81 8.39 1.56
C ASP A 43 -1.19 9.66 2.17
N HIS A 44 0.09 9.56 2.56
CA HIS A 44 0.88 10.70 3.00
C HIS A 44 1.78 11.18 1.87
N PHE A 45 1.73 12.47 1.54
CA PHE A 45 2.66 13.05 0.57
C PHE A 45 4.06 13.25 1.16
N PHE A 46 4.14 13.52 2.45
CA PHE A 46 5.40 13.81 3.16
C PHE A 46 5.34 13.27 4.59
N TRP A 47 6.47 12.75 5.07
CA TRP A 47 6.67 12.37 6.46
C TRP A 47 8.09 12.75 6.86
N ASP A 48 8.29 14.03 7.18
CA ASP A 48 9.60 14.62 7.46
C ASP A 48 10.64 14.24 6.39
N ASP A 49 11.73 13.56 6.79
CA ASP A 49 12.81 13.10 5.91
C ASP A 49 12.72 11.61 5.56
N ALA A 50 11.63 10.94 5.97
CA ALA A 50 11.42 9.52 5.70
C ALA A 50 10.97 9.31 4.24
N PRO A 51 11.60 8.38 3.50
CA PRO A 51 11.11 7.99 2.18
C PRO A 51 9.66 7.52 2.27
N THR A 52 8.78 8.19 1.53
CA THR A 52 7.34 7.91 1.49
C THR A 52 6.92 7.73 0.04
N PHE A 53 6.27 6.61 -0.27
CA PHE A 53 5.74 6.35 -1.60
C PHE A 53 4.37 6.99 -1.78
N GLU A 54 4.06 7.39 -3.02
CA GLU A 54 2.74 7.85 -3.41
C GLU A 54 1.75 6.67 -3.45
N ALA A 55 0.60 6.81 -2.80
CA ALA A 55 -0.28 5.68 -2.51
C ALA A 55 -0.88 5.02 -3.76
N TRP A 56 -1.32 5.80 -4.76
CA TRP A 56 -1.92 5.22 -5.98
C TRP A 56 -0.90 4.45 -6.81
N THR A 57 0.35 4.92 -6.84
CA THR A 57 1.48 4.23 -7.47
C THR A 57 1.73 2.88 -6.82
N VAL A 58 1.73 2.82 -5.47
CA VAL A 58 1.87 1.57 -4.72
C VAL A 58 0.68 0.63 -4.97
N LEU A 59 -0.56 1.15 -4.95
CA LEU A 59 -1.75 0.34 -5.17
C LEU A 59 -1.78 -0.25 -6.59
N ALA A 60 -1.41 0.52 -7.62
CA ALA A 60 -1.30 0.03 -8.98
C ALA A 60 -0.22 -1.06 -9.12
N TYR A 61 0.93 -0.87 -8.48
CA TYR A 61 2.00 -1.87 -8.42
C TYR A 61 1.55 -3.15 -7.71
N ALA A 62 0.94 -3.03 -6.54
CA ALA A 62 0.45 -4.15 -5.74
C ALA A 62 -0.64 -4.94 -6.46
N ALA A 63 -1.54 -4.27 -7.18
CA ALA A 63 -2.58 -4.91 -7.98
C ALA A 63 -2.01 -5.83 -9.04
N ALA A 64 -0.90 -5.43 -9.67
CA ALA A 64 -0.23 -6.25 -10.66
C ALA A 64 0.60 -7.39 -10.04
N ARG A 65 1.26 -7.14 -8.91
CA ARG A 65 2.21 -8.09 -8.31
C ARG A 65 1.58 -9.13 -7.40
N TRP A 66 0.54 -8.77 -6.65
CA TRP A 66 -0.17 -9.65 -5.73
C TRP A 66 -1.68 -9.59 -5.96
N PRO A 67 -2.17 -10.07 -7.12
CA PRO A 67 -3.55 -9.90 -7.56
C PRO A 67 -4.60 -10.63 -6.71
N GLN A 68 -4.17 -11.47 -5.75
CA GLN A 68 -5.06 -12.19 -4.83
C GLN A 68 -5.62 -11.31 -3.70
N PHE A 69 -5.05 -10.13 -3.45
CA PHE A 69 -5.49 -9.25 -2.36
C PHE A 69 -6.44 -8.15 -2.86
N GLU A 70 -7.41 -7.80 -2.02
CA GLU A 70 -8.13 -6.53 -2.17
C GLU A 70 -7.25 -5.35 -1.73
N LEU A 71 -7.39 -4.19 -2.36
CA LEU A 71 -6.48 -3.07 -2.15
C LEU A 71 -7.25 -1.77 -1.88
N GLY A 72 -6.70 -0.92 -1.02
CA GLY A 72 -7.26 0.40 -0.80
C GLY A 72 -6.33 1.37 -0.05
N PRO A 73 -6.57 2.68 -0.17
CA PRO A 73 -5.91 3.67 0.67
C PRO A 73 -6.47 3.65 2.11
N ILE A 74 -5.63 3.97 3.11
CA ILE A 74 -6.05 4.13 4.52
C ILE A 74 -5.38 5.37 5.17
N VAL A 75 -6.02 6.52 5.25
CA VAL A 75 -7.18 6.96 4.46
C VAL A 75 -6.69 7.75 3.25
N LEU A 76 -7.53 7.89 2.23
CA LEU A 76 -7.22 8.71 1.07
C LEU A 76 -7.17 10.20 1.46
N GLY A 77 -6.17 10.93 1.00
CA GLY A 77 -6.09 12.39 1.16
C GLY A 77 -6.96 13.13 0.14
N GLN A 78 -8.27 12.84 0.06
CA GLN A 78 -9.10 13.29 -1.07
C GLN A 78 -9.11 14.82 -1.26
N SER A 79 -9.01 15.60 -0.18
CA SER A 79 -9.02 17.07 -0.22
C SER A 79 -7.80 17.67 -0.91
N TYR A 80 -6.75 16.88 -1.15
CA TYR A 80 -5.52 17.31 -1.85
C TYR A 80 -5.53 16.97 -3.35
N ARG A 81 -6.61 16.37 -3.87
CA ARG A 81 -6.68 15.87 -5.25
C ARG A 81 -7.85 16.51 -5.97
N ASN A 82 -7.69 16.77 -7.26
CA ASN A 82 -8.81 17.20 -8.09
C ASN A 82 -9.85 16.06 -8.15
N PRO A 83 -11.12 16.29 -7.81
CA PRO A 83 -12.12 15.22 -7.70
C PRO A 83 -12.43 14.55 -9.05
N ALA A 84 -12.37 15.28 -10.17
CA ALA A 84 -12.60 14.71 -11.50
C ALA A 84 -11.44 13.81 -11.95
N LEU A 85 -10.20 14.18 -11.61
CA LEU A 85 -9.03 13.33 -11.85
C LEU A 85 -9.00 12.12 -10.91
N LEU A 86 -9.42 12.29 -9.66
CA LEU A 86 -9.45 11.22 -8.68
C LEU A 86 -10.47 10.13 -9.04
N ALA A 87 -11.58 10.50 -9.67
CA ALA A 87 -12.62 9.56 -10.09
C ALA A 87 -12.28 8.78 -11.38
N LYS A 88 -11.20 9.14 -12.09
CA LYS A 88 -10.87 8.61 -13.41
C LYS A 88 -10.31 7.19 -13.36
#